data_AF-A0A0M8MBN9-F1
#
_entry.id   AF-A0A0M8MBN9-F1
#
_cell.length_a   1.000
_cell.length_b   1.000
_cell.length_c   1.000
_cell.angle_alpha   90.00
_cell.angle_beta   90.00
_cell.angle_gamma   90.00
#
_symmetry.space_group_name_H-M   'P 1'
#
loop_
_entity.id
_entity.type
_entity.pdbx_description
1 polymer ?
#
loop_
_entity_poly.entity_id
_entity_poly.type
_entity_poly.pdbx_seq_one_letter_code
_entity_poly.pdbx_strand_id
1 'polypeptide(L)'
;MHFSELENQLRPLIHANKLDSAIAIAESELMAIPETGFHKIMGRNLLHLVPELKGYIGAFYTATATKGFLGRLFNKTVNPAAYYCEMNGFSINYDRWFIDLFSYKENGGMEDMDWLSDFIDSTKTSMVITGFEELQESFRDYHENNTGENPDVEKACEVCELLVILRLHELFREAYKKSDSNWATIPMYVTAHDYELIYKVN
;
A
#
# COMPACT_ATOMS: atom_id res chain seq x y z
N MET A 1 -12.22 15.63 14.12
CA MET A 1 -10.93 15.05 13.73
C MET A 1 -10.88 15.22 12.23
N HIS A 2 -10.07 16.17 11.75
CA HIS A 2 -9.79 16.28 10.31
C HIS A 2 -8.94 15.08 9.89
N PHE A 3 -9.09 14.57 8.67
CA PHE A 3 -8.26 13.52 8.05
C PHE A 3 -6.77 13.55 8.48
N SER A 4 -6.20 14.76 8.55
CA SER A 4 -4.80 14.99 8.95
C SER A 4 -4.47 14.61 10.41
N GLU A 5 -5.41 14.60 11.35
CA GLU A 5 -5.13 14.29 12.76
C GLU A 5 -4.86 12.80 12.98
N LEU A 6 -5.69 11.92 12.41
CA LEU A 6 -5.49 10.47 12.56
C LEU A 6 -4.22 10.04 11.82
N GLU A 7 -4.00 10.53 10.59
CA GLU A 7 -2.79 10.21 9.85
C GLU A 7 -1.51 10.62 10.61
N ASN A 8 -1.50 11.83 11.21
CA ASN A 8 -0.40 12.30 12.06
C ASN A 8 -0.17 11.41 13.30
N GLN A 9 -1.22 10.81 13.85
CA GLN A 9 -1.11 9.86 14.95
C GLN A 9 -0.56 8.50 14.48
N LEU A 10 -0.93 8.04 13.29
CA LEU A 10 -0.52 6.74 12.74
C LEU A 10 0.93 6.75 12.27
N ARG A 11 1.37 7.82 11.58
CA ARG A 11 2.71 7.94 10.98
C ARG A 11 3.87 7.56 11.92
N PRO A 12 3.99 8.07 13.17
CA PRO A 12 5.07 7.69 14.07
C PRO A 12 5.01 6.20 14.47
N LEU A 13 3.82 5.58 14.52
CA LEU A 13 3.69 4.15 14.79
C LEU A 13 4.20 3.32 13.61
N ILE A 14 3.85 3.73 12.39
CA ILE A 14 4.32 3.08 11.14
C ILE A 14 5.84 3.17 11.03
N HIS A 15 6.43 4.34 11.28
CA HIS A 15 7.89 4.52 11.27
C HIS A 15 8.59 3.70 12.36
N ALA A 16 7.93 3.49 13.51
CA ALA A 16 8.43 2.64 14.59
C ALA A 16 8.12 1.13 14.41
N ASN A 17 7.61 0.72 13.24
CA ASN A 17 7.20 -0.65 12.92
C ASN A 17 6.14 -1.22 13.89
N LYS A 18 5.25 -0.36 14.41
CA LYS A 18 4.12 -0.70 15.28
C LYS A 18 2.81 -0.78 14.49
N LEU A 19 2.84 -1.48 13.37
CA LEU A 19 1.72 -1.57 12.43
C LEU A 19 0.45 -2.14 13.07
N ASP A 20 0.56 -3.16 13.94
CA ASP A 20 -0.61 -3.74 14.62
C ASP A 20 -1.30 -2.73 15.53
N SER A 21 -0.51 -1.86 16.20
CA SER A 21 -1.05 -0.79 17.02
C SER A 21 -1.72 0.30 16.17
N ALA A 22 -1.14 0.63 15.01
CA ALA A 22 -1.73 1.59 14.07
C ALA A 22 -3.09 1.10 13.54
N ILE A 23 -3.18 -0.18 13.15
CA ILE A 23 -4.43 -0.82 12.74
C ILE A 23 -5.46 -0.75 13.86
N ALA A 24 -5.09 -1.16 15.08
CA ALA A 24 -6.02 -1.17 16.22
C ALA A 24 -6.56 0.22 16.56
N ILE A 25 -5.73 1.26 16.45
CA ILE A 25 -6.17 2.65 16.64
C ILE A 25 -7.16 3.07 15.57
N ALA A 26 -6.86 2.82 14.30
CA ALA A 26 -7.76 3.20 13.20
C ALA A 26 -9.09 2.42 13.24
N GLU A 27 -9.07 1.13 13.62
CA GLU A 27 -10.29 0.35 13.85
C GLU A 27 -11.10 0.90 15.04
N SER A 28 -10.43 1.32 16.11
CA SER A 28 -11.10 1.95 17.26
C SER A 28 -11.72 3.30 16.91
N GLU A 29 -11.07 4.10 16.07
CA GLU A 29 -11.62 5.37 15.58
C GLU A 29 -12.84 5.14 14.70
N LEU A 30 -12.80 4.15 13.81
CA LEU A 30 -13.94 3.80 12.97
C LEU A 30 -15.12 3.34 13.83
N MET A 31 -14.88 2.44 14.80
CA MET A 31 -15.89 1.92 15.71
C MET A 31 -16.59 2.99 16.56
N ALA A 32 -15.93 4.13 16.80
CA ALA A 32 -16.51 5.25 17.56
C ALA A 32 -17.50 6.10 16.73
N ILE A 33 -17.57 5.88 15.41
CA ILE A 33 -18.48 6.57 14.49
C ILE A 33 -19.77 5.73 14.37
N PRO A 34 -20.95 6.35 14.15
CA PRO A 34 -22.15 5.61 13.79
C PRO A 34 -21.91 4.66 12.60
N GLU A 35 -22.59 3.52 12.60
CA GLU A 35 -22.37 2.49 11.58
C GLU A 35 -22.70 3.00 10.17
N THR A 36 -21.78 2.72 9.23
CA THR A 36 -21.86 3.09 7.81
C THR A 36 -21.37 1.94 6.94
N GLY A 37 -21.48 2.06 5.61
CA GLY A 37 -20.93 1.07 4.67
C GLY A 37 -19.42 0.82 4.87
N PHE A 38 -18.67 1.80 5.35
CA PHE A 38 -17.23 1.68 5.58
C PHE A 38 -16.85 0.74 6.74
N HIS A 39 -17.79 0.46 7.66
CA HIS A 39 -17.56 -0.49 8.75
C HIS A 39 -17.37 -1.94 8.27
N LYS A 40 -17.66 -2.22 7.00
CA LYS A 40 -17.38 -3.52 6.38
C LYS A 40 -15.91 -3.90 6.39
N ILE A 41 -14.96 -2.96 6.58
CA ILE A 41 -13.53 -3.28 6.68
C ILE A 41 -13.14 -3.93 8.01
N MET A 42 -13.95 -3.76 9.06
CA MET A 42 -13.61 -4.14 10.44
C MET A 42 -13.22 -5.61 10.54
N GLY A 43 -12.03 -5.89 11.08
CA GLY A 43 -11.51 -7.24 11.26
C GLY A 43 -11.13 -7.98 9.96
N ARG A 44 -11.26 -7.35 8.80
CA ARG A 44 -10.82 -7.94 7.51
C ARG A 44 -9.37 -7.58 7.23
N ASN A 45 -8.72 -8.42 6.41
CA ASN A 45 -7.34 -8.23 5.98
C ASN A 45 -7.16 -8.74 4.55
N LEU A 46 -5.97 -8.49 3.99
CA LEU A 46 -5.59 -8.91 2.65
C LEU A 46 -4.65 -10.12 2.65
N LEU A 47 -4.50 -10.83 3.78
CA LEU A 47 -3.45 -11.86 3.95
C LEU A 47 -3.61 -13.06 3.01
N HIS A 48 -4.80 -13.31 2.51
CA HIS A 48 -5.05 -14.33 1.49
C HIS A 48 -4.29 -14.05 0.17
N LEU A 49 -3.88 -12.80 -0.09
CA LEU A 49 -3.10 -12.38 -1.25
C LEU A 49 -1.59 -12.58 -1.08
N VAL A 50 -1.10 -13.01 0.08
CA VAL A 50 0.35 -13.19 0.33
C VAL A 50 1.04 -14.06 -0.74
N PRO A 51 0.48 -15.22 -1.17
CA PRO A 51 1.11 -16.04 -2.21
C PRO A 51 1.20 -15.32 -3.56
N GLU A 52 0.13 -14.62 -3.96
CA GLU A 52 0.08 -13.87 -5.21
C GLU A 52 1.07 -12.70 -5.19
N LEU A 53 1.13 -11.94 -4.10
CA LEU A 53 2.07 -10.84 -3.93
C LEU A 53 3.53 -11.32 -4.00
N LYS A 54 3.86 -12.46 -3.38
CA LYS A 54 5.20 -13.05 -3.50
C LYS A 54 5.55 -13.39 -4.94
N GLY A 55 4.61 -13.96 -5.69
CA GLY A 55 4.76 -14.25 -7.11
C GLY A 55 4.97 -12.98 -7.92
N TYR A 56 4.20 -11.95 -7.65
CA TYR A 56 4.26 -10.65 -8.31
C TYR A 56 5.61 -9.95 -8.11
N ILE A 57 6.09 -9.85 -6.87
CA ILE A 57 7.41 -9.27 -6.55
C ILE A 57 8.54 -10.10 -7.18
N GLY A 58 8.46 -11.43 -7.12
CA GLY A 58 9.46 -12.32 -7.72
C GLY A 58 9.56 -12.18 -9.25
N ALA A 59 8.42 -12.03 -9.92
CA ALA A 59 8.37 -11.75 -11.35
C ALA A 59 8.97 -10.38 -11.68
N PHE A 60 8.65 -9.35 -10.89
CA PHE A 60 9.23 -8.02 -11.04
C PHE A 60 10.75 -8.02 -10.85
N TYR A 61 11.26 -8.65 -9.79
CA TYR A 61 12.69 -8.84 -9.54
C TYR A 61 13.41 -9.46 -10.74
N THR A 62 12.86 -10.54 -11.29
CA THR A 62 13.42 -11.24 -12.46
C THR A 62 13.43 -10.33 -13.70
N ALA A 63 12.36 -9.57 -13.92
CA ALA A 63 12.26 -8.64 -15.04
C ALA A 63 13.25 -7.48 -14.92
N THR A 64 13.41 -6.89 -13.74
CA THR A 64 14.35 -5.79 -13.50
C THR A 64 15.80 -6.25 -13.63
N ALA A 65 16.14 -7.44 -13.10
CA ALA A 65 17.48 -8.00 -13.21
C ALA A 65 17.93 -8.27 -14.67
N THR A 66 16.98 -8.46 -15.59
CA THR A 66 17.24 -8.85 -17.00
C THR A 66 17.19 -7.71 -18.03
N LYS A 67 16.75 -6.50 -17.64
CA LYS A 67 16.47 -5.36 -18.55
C LYS A 67 17.66 -4.44 -18.89
N GLY A 68 18.83 -4.60 -18.29
CA GLY A 68 19.99 -3.80 -18.66
C GLY A 68 20.49 -4.12 -20.09
N PHE A 69 20.48 -3.15 -21.01
CA PHE A 69 21.18 -3.25 -22.31
C PHE A 69 22.68 -3.58 -22.11
N LEU A 70 23.29 -3.05 -21.04
CA LEU A 70 24.62 -3.42 -20.56
C LEU A 70 24.64 -4.75 -19.78
N GLY A 71 23.53 -5.19 -19.19
CA GLY A 71 23.40 -6.48 -18.52
C GLY A 71 23.43 -7.65 -19.50
N ARG A 72 22.85 -7.48 -20.70
CA ARG A 72 22.96 -8.44 -21.81
C ARG A 72 24.34 -8.46 -22.48
N LEU A 73 25.07 -7.35 -22.46
CA LEU A 73 26.38 -7.23 -23.11
C LEU A 73 27.57 -7.53 -22.17
N PHE A 74 27.41 -7.29 -20.86
CA PHE A 74 28.50 -7.36 -19.87
C PHE A 74 28.17 -8.17 -18.60
N ASN A 75 27.05 -8.91 -18.58
CA ASN A 75 26.65 -9.75 -17.45
C ASN A 75 26.51 -8.98 -16.11
N LYS A 76 26.16 -7.69 -16.16
CA LYS A 76 25.88 -6.86 -14.97
C LYS A 76 24.38 -6.86 -14.67
N THR A 77 23.98 -7.63 -13.67
CA THR A 77 22.68 -7.52 -13.01
C THR A 77 22.57 -6.15 -12.34
N VAL A 78 21.50 -5.40 -12.65
CA VAL A 78 21.12 -4.23 -11.86
C VAL A 78 20.34 -4.77 -10.67
N ASN A 79 20.98 -4.79 -9.50
CA ASN A 79 20.29 -5.06 -8.25
C ASN A 79 19.69 -3.74 -7.76
N PRO A 80 18.35 -3.62 -7.65
CA PRO A 80 17.71 -2.43 -7.09
C PRO A 80 18.19 -2.18 -5.66
N ALA A 81 18.38 -0.92 -5.31
CA ALA A 81 18.68 -0.51 -3.93
C ALA A 81 17.41 -0.44 -3.08
N ALA A 82 16.25 -0.23 -3.71
CA ALA A 82 14.95 -0.22 -3.08
C ALA A 82 13.83 -0.55 -4.09
N TYR A 83 12.71 -0.99 -3.53
CA TYR A 83 11.42 -1.07 -4.19
C TYR A 83 10.42 -0.13 -3.51
N TYR A 84 9.47 0.34 -4.31
CA TYR A 84 8.31 1.09 -3.85
C TYR A 84 7.06 0.46 -4.45
N CYS A 85 6.00 0.39 -3.67
CA CYS A 85 4.68 -0.05 -4.06
C CYS A 85 3.71 1.12 -3.91
N GLU A 86 2.96 1.39 -4.97
CA GLU A 86 1.86 2.34 -4.96
C GLU A 86 0.56 1.63 -5.31
N MET A 87 -0.42 1.71 -4.42
CA MET A 87 -1.81 1.42 -4.76
C MET A 87 -2.39 2.58 -5.55
N ASN A 88 -3.24 2.31 -6.55
CA ASN A 88 -3.91 3.37 -7.30
C ASN A 88 -4.75 4.28 -6.39
N GLY A 89 -5.24 5.42 -6.93
CA GLY A 89 -6.19 6.30 -6.23
C GLY A 89 -7.52 5.60 -5.98
N PHE A 90 -7.55 4.72 -4.98
CA PHE A 90 -8.55 3.66 -4.81
C PHE A 90 -9.88 4.18 -4.28
N SER A 91 -9.86 5.31 -3.57
CA SER A 91 -11.06 5.98 -3.06
C SER A 91 -11.93 6.49 -4.21
N ILE A 92 -11.32 7.07 -5.24
CA ILE A 92 -12.02 7.56 -6.44
C ILE A 92 -12.14 6.51 -7.56
N ASN A 93 -11.22 5.54 -7.64
CA ASN A 93 -11.23 4.45 -8.63
C ASN A 93 -11.73 3.14 -7.99
N TYR A 94 -12.97 3.17 -7.50
CA TYR A 94 -13.56 2.07 -6.73
C TYR A 94 -13.82 0.80 -7.55
N ASP A 95 -13.95 0.87 -8.87
CA ASP A 95 -14.23 -0.32 -9.71
C ASP A 95 -13.10 -1.36 -9.72
N ARG A 96 -11.86 -0.92 -9.49
CA ARG A 96 -10.70 -1.81 -9.54
C ARG A 96 -9.56 -1.25 -8.70
N TRP A 97 -9.24 -1.97 -7.64
CA TRP A 97 -8.08 -1.69 -6.81
C TRP A 97 -6.89 -2.51 -7.26
N PHE A 98 -5.73 -1.88 -7.38
CA PHE A 98 -4.51 -2.54 -7.82
C PHE A 98 -3.27 -1.86 -7.29
N ILE A 99 -2.15 -2.58 -7.34
CA ILE A 99 -0.83 -2.09 -6.98
C ILE A 99 0.16 -2.21 -8.12
N ASP A 100 1.06 -1.25 -8.21
CA ASP A 100 2.22 -1.26 -9.08
C ASP A 100 3.52 -1.17 -8.27
N LEU A 101 4.57 -1.80 -8.79
CA LEU A 101 5.89 -1.80 -8.17
C LEU A 101 6.85 -0.98 -9.01
N PHE A 102 7.74 -0.29 -8.32
CA PHE A 102 8.79 0.54 -8.87
C PHE A 102 10.12 0.12 -8.25
N SER A 103 11.20 0.28 -9.00
CA SER A 103 12.55 -0.05 -8.55
C SER A 103 13.49 1.14 -8.72
N TYR A 104 14.47 1.23 -7.83
CA TYR A 104 15.34 2.40 -7.73
C TYR A 104 16.81 2.01 -7.61
N LYS A 105 17.68 2.89 -8.09
CA LYS A 105 19.15 2.77 -7.94
C LYS A 105 19.64 3.19 -6.58
N GLU A 106 18.88 4.04 -5.90
CA GLU A 106 19.23 4.61 -4.61
C GLU A 106 18.14 4.29 -3.60
N ASN A 107 18.51 4.33 -2.32
CA ASN A 107 17.59 4.23 -1.20
C ASN A 107 17.86 5.44 -0.31
N GLY A 108 17.11 6.53 -0.54
CA GLY A 108 17.25 7.77 0.23
C GLY A 108 16.69 7.69 1.66
N GLY A 109 16.00 6.59 2.01
CA GLY A 109 15.37 6.42 3.31
C GLY A 109 14.02 7.12 3.41
N MET A 110 13.56 7.34 4.65
CA MET A 110 12.24 7.93 4.96
C MET A 110 12.29 9.43 5.28
N GLU A 111 13.47 10.03 5.38
CA GLU A 111 13.65 11.45 5.78
C GLU A 111 13.47 12.40 4.60
N ASP A 112 13.95 11.98 3.43
CA ASP A 112 13.84 12.68 2.16
C ASP A 112 13.38 11.67 1.10
N MET A 113 12.21 11.92 0.51
CA MET A 113 11.55 11.04 -0.45
C MET A 113 11.71 11.50 -1.90
N ASP A 114 12.49 12.55 -2.16
CA ASP A 114 12.67 13.09 -3.53
C ASP A 114 13.20 12.01 -4.51
N TRP A 115 13.98 11.05 -3.99
CA TRP A 115 14.51 9.91 -4.74
C TRP A 115 13.41 9.02 -5.37
N LEU A 116 12.18 9.08 -4.88
CA LEU A 116 11.04 8.34 -5.45
C LEU A 116 10.66 8.81 -6.86
N SER A 117 11.13 9.99 -7.28
CA SER A 117 10.89 10.53 -8.62
C SER A 117 11.73 9.85 -9.72
N ASP A 118 12.82 9.18 -9.36
CA ASP A 118 13.83 8.66 -10.30
C ASP A 118 13.84 7.13 -10.42
N PHE A 119 12.65 6.53 -10.61
CA PHE A 119 12.55 5.08 -10.78
C PHE A 119 13.25 4.59 -12.06
N ILE A 120 13.84 3.39 -12.00
CA ILE A 120 14.57 2.77 -13.12
C ILE A 120 13.75 1.73 -13.89
N ASP A 121 12.76 1.15 -13.24
CA ASP A 121 11.83 0.20 -13.84
C ASP A 121 10.55 0.14 -13.03
N SER A 122 9.45 -0.20 -13.69
CA SER A 122 8.15 -0.43 -13.08
C SER A 122 7.50 -1.70 -13.63
N THR A 123 6.49 -2.20 -12.90
CA THR A 123 5.66 -3.32 -13.34
C THR A 123 4.94 -2.97 -14.65
N LYS A 124 4.88 -3.94 -15.57
CA LYS A 124 4.14 -3.77 -16.84
C LYS A 124 2.65 -4.08 -16.71
N THR A 125 2.30 -4.80 -15.67
CA THR A 125 0.95 -5.28 -15.37
C THR A 125 0.75 -5.14 -13.88
N SER A 126 -0.35 -4.53 -13.47
CA SER A 126 -0.67 -4.33 -12.07
C SER A 126 -1.24 -5.60 -11.43
N MET A 127 -0.97 -5.80 -10.13
CA MET A 127 -1.62 -6.84 -9.33
C MET A 127 -2.94 -6.30 -8.79
N VAL A 128 -4.03 -7.03 -9.00
CA VAL A 128 -5.37 -6.63 -8.50
C VAL A 128 -5.49 -7.00 -7.03
N ILE A 129 -6.07 -6.08 -6.25
CA ILE A 129 -6.41 -6.32 -4.84
C ILE A 129 -7.86 -6.80 -4.79
N THR A 130 -8.06 -8.03 -4.33
CA THR A 130 -9.39 -8.64 -4.12
C THR A 130 -9.68 -8.85 -2.65
N GLY A 131 -10.94 -9.16 -2.34
CA GLY A 131 -11.43 -9.40 -0.99
C GLY A 131 -11.96 -8.17 -0.26
N PHE A 132 -12.03 -7.01 -0.92
CA PHE A 132 -12.62 -5.74 -0.44
C PHE A 132 -13.70 -5.19 -1.38
N GLU A 133 -14.32 -6.03 -2.22
CA GLU A 133 -15.32 -5.61 -3.22
C GLU A 133 -16.56 -4.96 -2.58
N GLU A 134 -17.03 -5.46 -1.44
CA GLU A 134 -18.15 -4.82 -0.73
C GLU A 134 -17.82 -3.43 -0.17
N LEU A 135 -16.53 -3.17 0.04
CA LEU A 135 -16.01 -1.87 0.47
C LEU A 135 -15.89 -0.92 -0.72
N GLN A 136 -15.44 -1.42 -1.88
CA GLN A 136 -15.45 -0.68 -3.14
C GLN A 136 -16.85 -0.11 -3.45
N GLU A 137 -17.91 -0.89 -3.24
CA GLU A 137 -19.28 -0.39 -3.41
C GLU A 137 -19.63 0.74 -2.41
N SER A 138 -19.03 0.77 -1.22
CA SER A 138 -19.25 1.87 -0.26
C SER A 138 -18.55 3.16 -0.72
N PHE A 139 -17.38 3.06 -1.37
CA PHE A 139 -16.73 4.21 -2.03
C PHE A 139 -17.52 4.67 -3.27
N ARG A 140 -18.10 3.74 -4.04
CA ARG A 140 -19.02 4.08 -5.14
C ARG A 140 -20.19 4.88 -4.63
N ASP A 141 -20.90 4.38 -3.61
CA ASP A 141 -22.06 5.06 -3.01
C ASP A 141 -21.69 6.44 -2.48
N TYR A 142 -20.51 6.58 -1.86
CA TYR A 142 -19.98 7.85 -1.39
C TYR A 142 -19.92 8.92 -2.48
N HIS A 143 -19.40 8.55 -3.65
CA HIS A 143 -19.18 9.47 -4.77
C HIS A 143 -20.39 9.63 -5.69
N GLU A 144 -21.13 8.56 -5.98
CA GLU A 144 -22.22 8.57 -6.97
C GLU A 144 -23.56 9.00 -6.36
N ASN A 145 -23.80 8.69 -5.08
CA ASN A 145 -25.07 8.94 -4.40
C ASN A 145 -25.01 10.12 -3.40
N ASN A 146 -23.93 10.90 -3.40
CA ASN A 146 -23.69 12.03 -2.51
C ASN A 146 -23.88 11.71 -1.01
N THR A 147 -23.64 10.46 -0.59
CA THR A 147 -23.79 10.10 0.83
C THR A 147 -22.76 10.80 1.72
N GLY A 148 -21.69 11.33 1.12
CA GLY A 148 -20.67 12.13 1.79
C GLY A 148 -21.14 13.48 2.34
N GLU A 149 -22.33 13.96 2.00
CA GLU A 149 -22.91 15.14 2.68
C GLU A 149 -23.22 14.87 4.16
N ASN A 150 -23.30 13.59 4.58
CA ASN A 150 -23.39 13.22 5.98
C ASN A 150 -21.99 13.24 6.63
N PRO A 151 -21.74 14.09 7.65
CA PRO A 151 -20.43 14.19 8.30
C PRO A 151 -19.92 12.89 8.92
N ASP A 152 -20.81 12.02 9.40
CA ASP A 152 -20.42 10.72 9.94
C ASP A 152 -19.93 9.76 8.83
N VAL A 153 -20.52 9.86 7.64
CA VAL A 153 -20.12 9.07 6.46
C VAL A 153 -18.81 9.58 5.90
N GLU A 154 -18.63 10.90 5.78
CA GLU A 154 -17.35 11.54 5.42
C GLU A 154 -16.23 11.09 6.36
N LYS A 155 -16.44 11.24 7.67
CA LYS A 155 -15.44 10.81 8.66
C LYS A 155 -15.15 9.30 8.59
N ALA A 156 -16.17 8.47 8.41
CA ALA A 156 -15.97 7.03 8.26
C ALA A 156 -15.19 6.67 6.99
N CYS A 157 -15.42 7.39 5.89
CA CYS A 157 -14.66 7.25 4.64
C CYS A 157 -13.18 7.55 4.87
N GLU A 158 -12.87 8.71 5.46
CA GLU A 158 -11.51 9.15 5.79
C GLU A 158 -10.74 8.13 6.63
N VAL A 159 -11.35 7.62 7.71
CA VAL A 159 -10.73 6.60 8.56
C VAL A 159 -10.55 5.29 7.80
N CYS A 160 -11.52 4.92 6.96
CA CYS A 160 -11.46 3.69 6.19
C CYS A 160 -10.37 3.72 5.12
N GLU A 161 -10.11 4.85 4.47
CA GLU A 161 -9.01 5.00 3.52
C GLU A 161 -7.66 4.67 4.19
N LEU A 162 -7.42 5.22 5.37
CA LEU A 162 -6.22 4.92 6.16
C LEU A 162 -6.17 3.44 6.55
N LEU A 163 -7.29 2.83 6.93
CA LEU A 163 -7.35 1.39 7.21
C LEU A 163 -7.02 0.53 6.00
N VAL A 164 -7.49 0.87 4.80
CA VAL A 164 -7.13 0.15 3.56
C VAL A 164 -5.62 0.16 3.35
N ILE A 165 -4.99 1.33 3.52
CA ILE A 165 -3.53 1.49 3.41
C ILE A 165 -2.79 0.66 4.47
N LEU A 166 -3.25 0.68 5.71
CA LEU A 166 -2.67 -0.13 6.79
C LEU A 166 -2.81 -1.64 6.53
N ARG A 167 -3.92 -2.10 5.93
CA ARG A 167 -4.10 -3.50 5.53
C ARG A 167 -3.22 -3.88 4.35
N LEU A 168 -2.90 -2.94 3.46
CA LEU A 168 -1.89 -3.13 2.43
C LEU A 168 -0.49 -3.26 3.03
N HIS A 169 -0.12 -2.41 4.00
CA HIS A 169 1.14 -2.53 4.74
C HIS A 169 1.25 -3.90 5.43
N GLU A 170 0.16 -4.38 6.02
CA GLU A 170 0.09 -5.68 6.69
C GLU A 170 0.36 -6.83 5.72
N LEU A 171 -0.25 -6.78 4.54
CA LEU A 171 -0.01 -7.75 3.46
C LEU A 171 1.47 -7.80 3.07
N PHE A 172 2.12 -6.66 2.85
CA PHE A 172 3.53 -6.62 2.50
C PHE A 172 4.44 -7.12 3.63
N ARG A 173 4.15 -6.75 4.88
CA ARG A 173 4.87 -7.26 6.06
C ARG A 173 4.82 -8.78 6.13
N GLU A 174 3.65 -9.38 5.94
CA GLU A 174 3.51 -10.85 5.94
C GLU A 174 4.18 -11.52 4.73
N ALA A 175 4.18 -10.87 3.56
CA ALA A 175 4.91 -11.36 2.41
C ALA A 175 6.44 -11.42 2.65
N TYR A 176 7.00 -10.46 3.38
CA TYR A 176 8.44 -10.38 3.67
C TYR A 176 8.91 -11.26 4.85
N LYS A 177 8.08 -11.46 5.89
CA LYS A 177 8.45 -12.14 7.15
C LYS A 177 9.08 -13.55 7.03
N LYS A 178 8.89 -14.26 5.92
CA LYS A 178 9.35 -15.65 5.71
C LYS A 178 9.73 -15.92 4.24
N SER A 179 10.38 -14.97 3.59
CA SER A 179 10.83 -15.15 2.22
C SER A 179 12.34 -15.33 2.18
N ASP A 180 12.80 -16.52 1.75
CA ASP A 180 14.22 -16.80 1.49
C ASP A 180 14.66 -16.30 0.10
N SER A 181 13.80 -15.53 -0.58
CA SER A 181 14.09 -15.03 -1.92
C SER A 181 15.00 -13.81 -1.87
N ASN A 182 15.90 -13.67 -2.84
CA ASN A 182 16.82 -12.53 -2.93
C ASN A 182 16.10 -11.16 -2.98
N TRP A 183 14.87 -11.10 -3.52
CA TRP A 183 14.11 -9.85 -3.53
C TRP A 183 13.67 -9.41 -2.12
N ALA A 184 13.60 -10.32 -1.15
CA ALA A 184 13.17 -10.02 0.22
C ALA A 184 14.24 -9.29 1.04
N THR A 185 15.50 -9.26 0.55
CA THR A 185 16.58 -8.47 1.14
C THR A 185 16.61 -7.03 0.62
N ILE A 186 15.83 -6.71 -0.42
CA ILE A 186 15.73 -5.36 -0.97
C ILE A 186 14.72 -4.58 -0.13
N PRO A 187 15.06 -3.37 0.35
CA PRO A 187 14.14 -2.47 1.03
C PRO A 187 12.85 -2.26 0.25
N MET A 188 11.70 -2.40 0.90
CA MET A 188 10.38 -2.15 0.30
C MET A 188 9.64 -1.05 1.05
N TYR A 189 9.14 -0.08 0.29
CA TYR A 189 8.30 1.03 0.74
C TYR A 189 6.89 0.89 0.14
N VAL A 190 5.85 1.14 0.92
CA VAL A 190 4.47 0.87 0.50
C VAL A 190 3.54 2.03 0.89
N THR A 191 2.74 2.51 -0.04
CA THR A 191 1.66 3.49 0.19
C THR A 191 0.57 3.39 -0.89
N ALA A 192 -0.38 4.32 -0.87
CA ALA A 192 -1.34 4.57 -1.93
C ALA A 192 -1.13 5.95 -2.57
N HIS A 193 -1.59 6.10 -3.80
CA HIS A 193 -1.54 7.34 -4.58
C HIS A 193 -2.20 8.49 -3.81
N ASP A 194 -1.53 9.65 -3.77
CA ASP A 194 -1.92 10.84 -2.99
C ASP A 194 -1.86 10.71 -1.45
N TYR A 195 -1.32 9.61 -0.90
CA TYR A 195 -1.12 9.45 0.54
C TYR A 195 0.35 9.45 0.94
N GLU A 196 0.65 10.12 2.05
CA GLU A 196 1.99 10.20 2.62
C GLU A 196 2.27 9.13 3.70
N LEU A 197 1.29 8.28 4.03
CA LEU A 197 1.44 7.22 5.01
C LEU A 197 2.25 6.05 4.44
N ILE A 198 3.56 6.25 4.33
CA ILE A 198 4.51 5.29 3.76
C ILE A 198 5.03 4.34 4.85
N TYR A 199 5.01 3.04 4.56
CA TYR A 199 5.59 2.00 5.43
C TYR A 199 6.82 1.37 4.81
N LYS A 200 7.91 1.31 5.58
CA LYS A 200 9.11 0.53 5.25
C LYS A 200 9.01 -0.87 5.85
N VAL A 201 9.01 -1.89 5.00
CA VAL A 201 8.72 -3.27 5.40
C VAL A 201 9.89 -3.97 6.11
N ASN A 202 11.13 -3.68 5.71
CA ASN A 202 12.38 -4.32 6.16
C ASN A 202 13.56 -3.34 6.26
#